data_AF-A0A1F1Q7M8-F1
#
_entry.id   AF-A0A1F1Q7M8-F1
#
_cell.length_a   1.000
_cell.length_b   1.000
_cell.length_c   1.000
_cell.angle_alpha   90.00
_cell.angle_beta   90.00
_cell.angle_gamma   90.00
#
_symmetry.space_group_name_H-M   'P 1'
#
loop_
_entity.id
_entity.type
_entity.pdbx_description
1 polymer ?
#
loop_
_entity_poly.entity_id
_entity_poly.type
_entity_poly.pdbx_seq_one_letter_code
_entity_poly.pdbx_strand_id
1 'polypeptide(L)'
;MYPLSWPALIPLCFGYGLALIHGSLGLSSLPTFGALICAALLAHRAVRWQQVAGHVLFVVLAIALAVHWLPGFQGGKVIDQATFSDGALPFSMYLNLDKPLIGFWLLLTCPWVLAWRGAAWSTSLAFILPPTLLVCLGGAWALGVVAWAPKWPDQAWLWLLNNLLLVSLTEELLFRGYIQGGLQRLLGHESLTLFAAALLFGLAHLGAGWQWFCLASLAGIGYGLAYRRGGLMAAVLCHFGLNLVHFAGFSYPMLALG
;
A
#
# COMPACT_ATOMS: atom_id res chain seq x y z
N MET A 1 16.92 -17.48 -11.51
CA MET A 1 16.02 -16.49 -12.14
C MET A 1 14.61 -16.94 -11.77
N TYR A 2 13.96 -16.29 -10.80
CA TYR A 2 12.55 -16.61 -10.53
C TYR A 2 11.74 -16.23 -11.77
N PRO A 3 10.85 -17.09 -12.29
CA PRO A 3 10.04 -16.71 -13.43
C PRO A 3 9.21 -15.50 -13.01
N LEU A 4 9.40 -14.39 -13.71
CA LEU A 4 8.48 -13.25 -13.66
C LEU A 4 7.08 -13.83 -13.80
N SER A 5 6.21 -13.65 -12.81
CA SER A 5 4.84 -14.13 -12.91
C SER A 5 4.09 -13.21 -13.87
N TRP A 6 4.22 -13.49 -15.17
CA TRP A 6 3.40 -12.93 -16.25
C TRP A 6 1.93 -12.67 -15.87
N PRO A 7 1.22 -13.55 -15.12
CA PRO A 7 -0.14 -13.25 -14.67
C PRO A 7 -0.29 -12.02 -13.79
N ALA A 8 0.73 -11.61 -13.01
CA ALA A 8 0.66 -10.41 -12.17
C ALA A 8 0.85 -9.11 -12.97
N LEU A 9 1.53 -9.17 -14.12
CA LEU A 9 1.77 -8.00 -14.98
C LEU A 9 0.59 -7.73 -15.93
N ILE A 10 -0.20 -8.75 -16.26
CA ILE A 10 -1.33 -8.61 -17.21
C ILE A 10 -2.39 -7.59 -16.72
N PRO A 11 -2.91 -7.64 -15.48
CA PRO A 11 -3.89 -6.66 -14.99
C PRO A 11 -3.32 -5.25 -14.94
N LEU A 12 -2.03 -5.11 -14.63
CA LEU A 12 -1.34 -3.82 -14.59
C LEU A 12 -1.20 -3.23 -16.00
N CYS A 13 -0.71 -4.00 -16.97
CA CYS A 13 -0.62 -3.58 -18.37
C CYS A 13 -2.00 -3.20 -18.94
N PHE A 14 -3.04 -3.98 -18.60
CA PHE A 14 -4.41 -3.68 -18.99
C PHE A 14 -4.91 -2.36 -18.37
N GLY A 15 -4.65 -2.12 -17.08
CA GLY A 15 -4.99 -0.87 -16.40
C GLY A 15 -4.34 0.36 -17.02
N TYR A 16 -3.05 0.30 -17.35
CA TYR A 16 -2.38 1.42 -18.07
C TYR A 16 -2.87 1.56 -19.50
N GLY A 17 -3.20 0.47 -20.19
CA GLY A 17 -3.84 0.52 -21.50
C GLY A 17 -5.17 1.26 -21.47
N LEU A 18 -6.04 0.94 -20.51
CA LEU A 18 -7.30 1.65 -20.30
C LEU A 18 -7.08 3.13 -19.97
N ALA A 19 -6.11 3.47 -19.14
CA ALA A 19 -5.86 4.86 -18.81
C ALA A 19 -5.28 5.70 -19.94
N LEU A 20 -4.48 5.10 -20.81
CA LEU A 20 -4.07 5.74 -22.06
C LEU A 20 -5.28 6.00 -22.96
N ILE A 21 -6.20 5.02 -23.08
CA ILE A 21 -7.41 5.15 -23.90
C ILE A 21 -8.36 6.22 -23.35
N HIS A 22 -8.52 6.29 -22.02
CA HIS A 22 -9.43 7.22 -21.36
C HIS A 22 -8.81 8.58 -21.01
N GLY A 23 -7.57 8.84 -21.44
CA GLY A 23 -6.88 10.13 -21.23
C GLY A 23 -6.40 10.38 -19.80
N SER A 24 -6.47 9.37 -18.93
CA SER A 24 -6.00 9.43 -17.54
C SER A 24 -4.46 9.44 -17.42
N LEU A 25 -3.75 9.17 -18.52
CA LEU A 25 -2.29 9.23 -18.60
C LEU A 25 -1.84 10.16 -19.75
N GLY A 26 -1.31 11.32 -19.41
CA GLY A 26 -0.85 12.34 -20.36
C GLY A 26 0.62 12.17 -20.77
N LEU A 27 1.01 12.83 -21.87
CA LEU A 27 2.41 12.81 -22.37
C LEU A 27 3.43 13.35 -21.35
N SER A 28 3.00 14.20 -20.43
CA SER A 28 3.84 14.70 -19.34
C SER A 28 4.26 13.62 -18.33
N SER A 29 3.68 12.41 -18.40
CA SER A 29 4.11 11.26 -17.60
C SER A 29 5.36 10.56 -18.16
N LEU A 30 5.73 10.80 -19.43
CA LEU A 30 6.85 10.13 -20.09
C LEU A 30 8.20 10.27 -19.34
N PRO A 31 8.57 11.45 -18.79
CA PRO A 31 9.79 11.58 -17.99
C PRO A 31 9.78 10.65 -16.76
N THR A 32 8.63 10.44 -16.12
CA THR A 32 8.47 9.53 -15.00
C THR A 32 8.76 8.09 -15.41
N PHE A 33 8.20 7.63 -16.53
CA PHE A 33 8.51 6.30 -17.07
C PHE A 33 9.99 6.16 -17.42
N GLY A 34 10.58 7.16 -18.07
CA GLY A 34 12.01 7.18 -18.37
C GLY A 34 12.87 7.08 -17.10
N ALA A 35 12.53 7.85 -16.06
CA ALA A 35 13.25 7.82 -14.79
C ALA A 35 13.10 6.47 -14.06
N LEU A 36 11.92 5.84 -14.09
CA LEU A 36 11.70 4.49 -13.54
C LEU A 36 12.52 3.43 -14.29
N ILE A 37 12.60 3.52 -15.62
CA ILE A 37 13.44 2.63 -16.44
C ILE A 37 14.92 2.85 -16.09
N CYS A 38 15.38 4.09 -16.01
CA CYS A 38 16.76 4.40 -15.59
C CYS A 38 17.06 3.85 -14.19
N ALA A 39 16.14 4.00 -13.24
CA ALA A 39 16.28 3.44 -11.90
C ALA A 39 16.43 1.91 -11.92
N ALA A 40 15.61 1.22 -12.72
CA ALA A 40 15.69 -0.24 -12.87
C ALA A 40 17.02 -0.67 -13.50
N LEU A 41 17.44 0.00 -14.60
CA LEU A 41 18.71 -0.29 -15.27
C LEU A 41 19.90 -0.11 -14.34
N LEU A 42 19.90 0.94 -13.51
CA LEU A 42 20.94 1.19 -12.52
C LEU A 42 20.93 0.13 -11.40
N ALA A 43 19.76 -0.24 -10.90
CA ALA A 43 19.59 -1.25 -9.86
C ALA A 43 20.13 -2.65 -10.26
N HIS A 44 20.18 -2.95 -11.56
CA HIS A 44 20.73 -4.20 -12.10
C HIS A 44 22.20 -4.14 -12.54
N ARG A 45 22.89 -3.01 -12.38
CA ARG A 45 24.33 -2.93 -12.70
C ARG A 45 25.15 -3.75 -11.72
N ALA A 46 26.33 -4.21 -12.13
CA ALA A 46 27.25 -4.95 -11.26
C ALA A 46 27.92 -4.07 -10.20
N VAL A 47 28.04 -2.76 -10.45
CA VAL A 47 28.78 -1.84 -9.58
C VAL A 47 27.88 -1.32 -8.47
N ARG A 48 28.31 -1.48 -7.20
CA ARG A 48 27.50 -1.16 -6.00
C ARG A 48 26.96 0.26 -5.97
N TRP A 49 27.76 1.27 -6.30
CA TRP A 49 27.29 2.66 -6.25
C TRP A 49 26.19 2.93 -7.29
N GLN A 50 26.22 2.23 -8.44
CA GLN A 50 25.17 2.32 -9.46
C GLN A 50 23.88 1.66 -8.98
N GLN A 51 23.98 0.50 -8.33
CA GLN A 51 22.82 -0.16 -7.71
C GLN A 51 22.17 0.74 -6.66
N VAL A 52 22.98 1.32 -5.78
CA VAL A 52 22.52 2.27 -4.75
C VAL A 52 21.86 3.48 -5.40
N ALA A 53 22.47 4.08 -6.43
CA ALA A 53 21.88 5.20 -7.15
C ALA A 53 20.52 4.84 -7.77
N GLY A 54 20.38 3.64 -8.34
CA GLY A 54 19.11 3.14 -8.88
C GLY A 54 18.02 3.03 -7.81
N HIS A 55 18.35 2.44 -6.65
CA HIS A 55 17.42 2.34 -5.52
C HIS A 55 17.06 3.69 -4.90
N VAL A 56 18.02 4.61 -4.79
CA VAL A 56 17.77 5.99 -4.30
C VAL A 56 16.85 6.72 -5.26
N LEU A 57 17.10 6.66 -6.56
CA LEU A 57 16.23 7.26 -7.58
C LEU A 57 14.82 6.67 -7.50
N PHE A 58 14.70 5.35 -7.37
CA PHE A 58 13.40 4.70 -7.20
C PHE A 58 12.67 5.18 -5.94
N VAL A 59 13.35 5.29 -4.79
CA VAL A 59 12.71 5.76 -3.55
C VAL A 59 12.18 7.18 -3.70
N VAL A 60 12.95 8.08 -4.33
CA VAL A 60 12.50 9.45 -4.61
C VAL A 60 11.26 9.44 -5.52
N LEU A 61 11.28 8.66 -6.60
CA LEU A 61 10.14 8.52 -7.52
C LEU A 61 8.92 7.90 -6.83
N ALA A 62 9.12 6.89 -5.99
CA ALA A 62 8.04 6.22 -5.27
C ALA A 62 7.36 7.18 -4.28
N ILE A 63 8.12 8.02 -3.58
CA ILE A 63 7.56 9.07 -2.73
C ILE A 63 6.77 10.06 -3.58
N ALA A 64 7.34 10.56 -4.68
CA ALA A 64 6.68 11.54 -5.56
C ALA A 64 5.38 10.99 -6.19
N LEU A 65 5.37 9.71 -6.59
CA LEU A 65 4.17 9.01 -7.08
C LEU A 65 3.14 8.81 -5.96
N ALA A 66 3.58 8.44 -4.75
CA ALA A 66 2.68 8.18 -3.62
C ALA A 66 1.93 9.43 -3.16
N VAL A 67 2.57 10.60 -3.28
CA VAL A 67 1.96 11.91 -2.95
C VAL A 67 1.38 12.63 -4.17
N HIS A 68 1.28 11.98 -5.32
CA HIS A 68 0.71 12.53 -6.56
C HIS A 68 1.40 13.82 -7.07
N TRP A 69 2.70 13.95 -6.85
CA TRP A 69 3.45 15.14 -7.25
C TRP A 69 3.88 15.13 -8.73
N LEU A 70 4.01 13.95 -9.35
CA LEU A 70 4.48 13.83 -10.72
C LEU A 70 3.38 14.19 -11.73
N PRO A 71 3.71 14.93 -12.81
CA PRO A 71 2.72 15.35 -13.78
C PRO A 71 2.28 14.20 -14.70
N GLY A 72 1.11 14.36 -15.30
CA GLY A 72 0.61 13.47 -16.35
C GLY A 72 -0.22 12.29 -15.85
N PHE A 73 -0.43 12.17 -14.54
CA PHE A 73 -1.38 11.21 -13.97
C PHE A 73 -2.66 11.93 -13.57
N GLN A 74 -3.78 11.53 -14.15
CA GLN A 74 -5.11 12.05 -13.82
C GLN A 74 -5.96 10.91 -13.27
N GLY A 75 -6.08 10.86 -11.94
CA GLY A 75 -6.90 9.87 -11.26
C GLY A 75 -8.39 10.06 -11.58
N GLY A 76 -9.04 9.01 -12.07
CA GLY A 76 -10.49 9.02 -12.25
C GLY A 76 -11.17 9.08 -10.88
N LYS A 77 -11.83 10.20 -10.54
CA LYS A 77 -12.63 10.31 -9.33
C LYS A 77 -13.89 9.46 -9.48
N VAL A 78 -14.05 8.45 -8.63
CA VAL A 78 -15.14 7.46 -8.71
C VAL A 78 -16.08 7.48 -7.51
N ILE A 79 -15.66 8.08 -6.40
CA ILE A 79 -16.53 8.44 -5.28
C ILE A 79 -16.23 9.90 -4.96
N ASP A 80 -17.23 10.76 -4.96
CA ASP A 80 -17.07 12.19 -4.72
C ASP A 80 -17.79 12.62 -3.45
N GLN A 81 -17.01 13.03 -2.44
CA GLN A 81 -17.49 13.59 -1.17
C GLN A 81 -18.66 12.82 -0.54
N ALA A 82 -18.63 11.49 -0.60
CA ALA A 82 -19.67 10.64 -0.04
C ALA A 82 -19.55 10.58 1.48
N THR A 83 -20.64 10.86 2.19
CA THR A 83 -20.73 10.67 3.65
C THR A 83 -21.29 9.29 3.93
N PHE A 84 -20.46 8.38 4.44
CA PHE A 84 -20.88 6.99 4.66
C PHE A 84 -21.44 6.72 6.07
N SER A 85 -21.25 7.64 7.02
CA SER A 85 -21.70 7.45 8.40
C SER A 85 -21.99 8.80 9.03
N ASP A 86 -22.95 8.83 9.94
CA ASP A 86 -23.31 10.06 10.66
C ASP A 86 -22.09 10.60 11.43
N GLY A 87 -21.85 11.90 11.29
CA GLY A 87 -20.71 12.59 11.91
C GLY A 87 -19.34 12.28 11.29
N ALA A 88 -19.25 11.44 10.25
CA ALA A 88 -18.00 11.18 9.55
C ALA A 88 -17.67 12.28 8.53
N LEU A 89 -16.37 12.49 8.30
CA LEU A 89 -15.89 13.35 7.22
C LEU A 89 -16.30 12.81 5.85
N PRO A 90 -16.52 13.67 4.84
CA PRO A 90 -16.81 13.21 3.49
C PRO A 90 -15.61 12.47 2.90
N PHE A 91 -15.87 11.35 2.23
CA PHE A 91 -14.85 10.53 1.58
C PHE A 91 -14.87 10.71 0.07
N SER A 92 -13.69 10.87 -0.53
CA SER A 92 -13.51 10.79 -1.98
C SER A 92 -12.54 9.68 -2.34
N MET A 93 -12.80 9.01 -3.44
CA MET A 93 -11.97 7.93 -3.97
C MET A 93 -11.60 8.19 -5.42
N TYR A 94 -10.34 7.96 -5.73
CA TYR A 94 -9.79 8.07 -7.06
C TYR A 94 -9.14 6.76 -7.45
N LEU A 95 -9.29 6.38 -8.72
CA LEU A 95 -8.51 5.31 -9.34
C LEU A 95 -7.17 5.88 -9.81
N ASN A 96 -6.27 6.13 -8.85
CA ASN A 96 -4.95 6.70 -9.15
C ASN A 96 -4.01 5.62 -9.67
N LEU A 97 -3.41 5.88 -10.83
CA LEU A 97 -2.46 4.96 -11.46
C LEU A 97 -0.99 5.29 -11.17
N ASP A 98 -0.71 6.35 -10.43
CA ASP A 98 0.64 6.66 -9.95
C ASP A 98 1.19 5.56 -9.04
N LYS A 99 0.40 5.16 -8.04
CA LYS A 99 0.83 4.24 -6.99
C LYS A 99 1.13 2.84 -7.55
N PRO A 100 0.30 2.25 -8.44
CA PRO A 100 0.62 0.98 -9.06
C PRO A 100 1.95 0.92 -9.82
N LEU A 101 2.51 2.05 -10.29
CA LEU A 101 3.86 2.06 -10.92
C LEU A 101 4.95 1.66 -9.93
N ILE A 102 4.78 1.99 -8.65
CA ILE A 102 5.68 1.57 -7.57
C ILE A 102 5.68 0.04 -7.50
N GLY A 103 4.49 -0.56 -7.45
CA GLY A 103 4.33 -2.02 -7.47
C GLY A 103 4.93 -2.65 -8.72
N PHE A 104 4.69 -2.07 -9.90
CA PHE A 104 5.23 -2.55 -11.17
C PHE A 104 6.76 -2.58 -11.17
N TRP A 105 7.39 -1.48 -10.75
CA TRP A 105 8.84 -1.40 -10.67
C TRP A 105 9.43 -2.44 -9.71
N LEU A 106 8.80 -2.64 -8.55
CA LEU A 106 9.23 -3.62 -7.56
C LEU A 106 9.13 -5.06 -8.08
N LEU A 107 8.03 -5.40 -8.76
CA LEU A 107 7.83 -6.74 -9.33
C LEU A 107 8.87 -7.07 -10.40
N LEU A 108 9.27 -6.07 -11.20
CA LEU A 108 10.28 -6.24 -12.25
C LEU A 108 11.71 -6.26 -11.71
N THR A 109 12.02 -5.36 -10.77
CA THR A 109 13.41 -5.06 -10.38
C THR A 109 13.84 -5.82 -9.11
N CYS A 110 12.87 -6.20 -8.26
CA CYS A 110 13.13 -6.74 -6.93
C CYS A 110 12.51 -8.13 -6.77
N PRO A 111 13.12 -9.19 -7.34
CA PRO A 111 12.53 -10.53 -7.36
C PRO A 111 12.28 -11.12 -5.97
N TRP A 112 12.97 -10.63 -4.93
CA TRP A 112 12.74 -11.03 -3.54
C TRP A 112 11.38 -10.60 -2.99
N VAL A 113 10.75 -9.56 -3.56
CA VAL A 113 9.41 -9.10 -3.18
C VAL A 113 8.39 -10.22 -3.44
N LEU A 114 8.63 -10.98 -4.51
CA LEU A 114 7.88 -12.16 -4.92
C LEU A 114 8.41 -13.47 -4.34
N ALA A 115 9.34 -13.44 -3.38
CA ALA A 115 9.66 -14.63 -2.60
C ALA A 115 8.47 -14.92 -1.66
N TRP A 116 7.39 -15.45 -2.25
CA TRP A 116 6.21 -15.92 -1.55
C TRP A 116 6.67 -17.05 -0.63
N ARG A 117 6.85 -16.72 0.66
CA ARG A 117 7.05 -17.72 1.71
C ARG A 117 5.75 -18.51 1.82
N GLY A 118 5.76 -19.74 1.31
CA GLY A 118 4.57 -20.54 1.06
C GLY A 118 3.82 -21.08 2.29
N ALA A 119 2.61 -21.57 2.00
CA ALA A 119 1.69 -22.41 2.77
C ALA A 119 1.05 -21.88 4.07
N ALA A 120 1.70 -21.00 4.84
CA ALA A 120 1.17 -20.60 6.15
C ALA A 120 0.39 -19.28 6.17
N TRP A 121 0.06 -18.71 5.01
CA TRP A 121 -0.60 -17.40 4.94
C TRP A 121 -1.93 -17.36 5.69
N SER A 122 -2.72 -18.43 5.61
CA SER A 122 -4.04 -18.54 6.26
C SER A 122 -3.90 -18.63 7.77
N THR A 123 -2.99 -19.48 8.26
CA THR A 123 -2.65 -19.60 9.68
C THR A 123 -2.12 -18.27 10.22
N SER A 124 -1.17 -17.64 9.52
CA SER A 124 -0.63 -16.35 9.89
C SER A 124 -1.73 -15.28 10.00
N LEU A 125 -2.62 -15.23 9.01
CA LEU A 125 -3.74 -14.29 9.00
C LEU A 125 -4.70 -14.55 10.17
N ALA A 126 -5.07 -15.81 10.41
CA ALA A 126 -5.99 -16.19 11.47
C ALA A 126 -5.51 -15.78 12.88
N PHE A 127 -4.20 -15.85 13.13
CA PHE A 127 -3.62 -15.47 14.43
C PHE A 127 -3.32 -13.97 14.55
N ILE A 128 -3.06 -13.26 13.45
CA ILE A 128 -2.56 -11.88 13.50
C ILE A 128 -3.65 -10.86 13.22
N LEU A 129 -4.62 -11.15 12.35
CA LEU A 129 -5.69 -10.21 12.04
C LEU A 129 -6.55 -9.87 13.28
N PRO A 130 -7.03 -10.82 14.11
CA PRO A 130 -7.85 -10.49 15.27
C PRO A 130 -7.18 -9.54 16.28
N PRO A 131 -5.92 -9.77 16.75
CA PRO A 131 -5.28 -8.80 17.64
C PRO A 131 -4.98 -7.47 16.94
N THR A 132 -4.69 -7.47 15.64
CA THR A 132 -4.48 -6.22 14.88
C THR A 132 -5.77 -5.39 14.82
N LEU A 133 -6.92 -6.03 14.56
CA LEU A 133 -8.24 -5.40 14.60
C LEU A 133 -8.55 -4.84 15.98
N LEU A 134 -8.36 -5.64 17.03
CA LEU A 134 -8.63 -5.24 18.41
C LEU A 134 -7.81 -4.01 18.80
N VAL A 135 -6.50 -4.04 18.55
CA VAL A 135 -5.60 -2.93 18.91
C VAL A 135 -5.91 -1.68 18.09
N CYS A 136 -6.09 -1.80 16.78
CA CYS A 136 -6.25 -0.64 15.91
C CYS A 136 -7.66 -0.05 15.98
N LEU A 137 -8.70 -0.87 15.79
CA LEU A 137 -10.08 -0.37 15.81
C LEU A 137 -10.57 -0.11 17.23
N GLY A 138 -10.16 -0.92 18.20
CA GLY A 138 -10.41 -0.65 19.62
C GLY A 138 -9.68 0.61 20.10
N GLY A 139 -8.43 0.80 19.68
CA GLY A 139 -7.68 2.03 19.96
C GLY A 139 -8.30 3.26 19.30
N ALA A 140 -8.69 3.17 18.02
CA ALA A 140 -9.34 4.25 17.30
C ALA A 140 -10.69 4.63 17.93
N TRP A 141 -11.46 3.63 18.37
CA TRP A 141 -12.73 3.84 19.07
C TRP A 141 -12.51 4.49 20.44
N ALA A 142 -11.54 4.01 21.22
CA ALA A 142 -11.19 4.60 22.52
C ALA A 142 -10.68 6.04 22.41
N LEU A 143 -10.00 6.38 21.30
CA LEU A 143 -9.55 7.74 20.99
C LEU A 143 -10.66 8.65 20.42
N GLY A 144 -11.87 8.12 20.20
CA GLY A 144 -12.99 8.87 19.61
C GLY A 144 -12.80 9.22 18.12
N VAL A 145 -11.86 8.57 17.44
CA VAL A 145 -11.57 8.82 16.02
C VAL A 145 -12.58 8.11 15.11
N VAL A 146 -13.11 6.98 15.58
CA VAL A 146 -14.16 6.21 14.91
C VAL A 146 -15.28 5.85 15.89
N ALA A 147 -16.49 5.68 15.40
CA ALA A 147 -17.63 5.12 16.14
C ALA A 147 -18.11 3.82 15.48
N TRP A 148 -18.79 2.97 16.25
CA TRP A 148 -19.49 1.81 15.68
C TRP A 148 -20.61 2.29 14.74
N ALA A 149 -20.54 1.92 13.47
CA ALA A 149 -21.49 2.30 12.43
C ALA A 149 -21.52 1.25 11.30
N PRO A 150 -22.15 0.08 11.53
CA PRO A 150 -22.24 -0.98 10.53
C PRO A 150 -22.97 -0.52 9.27
N LYS A 151 -22.40 -0.80 8.09
CA LYS A 151 -22.93 -0.40 6.79
C LYS A 151 -22.38 -1.22 5.64
N TRP A 152 -23.12 -1.20 4.54
CA TRP A 152 -22.67 -1.71 3.24
C TRP A 152 -23.27 -0.87 2.11
N PRO A 153 -22.66 0.28 1.76
CA PRO A 153 -23.21 1.18 0.75
C PRO A 153 -23.05 0.61 -0.67
N ASP A 154 -23.78 1.16 -1.65
CA ASP A 154 -23.74 0.69 -3.05
C ASP A 154 -22.33 0.75 -3.65
N GLN A 155 -21.51 1.73 -3.22
CA GLN A 155 -20.12 1.89 -3.66
C GLN A 155 -19.15 0.88 -3.02
N ALA A 156 -19.60 0.05 -2.06
CA ALA A 156 -18.75 -0.85 -1.29
C ALA A 156 -17.92 -1.79 -2.18
N TRP A 157 -18.51 -2.33 -3.25
CA TRP A 157 -17.78 -3.23 -4.15
C TRP A 157 -16.65 -2.54 -4.90
N LEU A 158 -16.89 -1.31 -5.36
CA LEU A 158 -15.85 -0.51 -6.02
C LEU A 158 -14.75 -0.11 -5.03
N TRP A 159 -15.15 0.31 -3.82
CA TRP A 159 -14.22 0.60 -2.74
C TRP A 159 -13.36 -0.61 -2.39
N LEU A 160 -13.97 -1.80 -2.30
CA LEU A 160 -13.31 -3.05 -1.96
C LEU A 160 -12.22 -3.39 -2.99
N LEU A 161 -12.56 -3.37 -4.27
CA LEU A 161 -11.61 -3.65 -5.36
C LEU A 161 -10.47 -2.63 -5.38
N ASN A 162 -10.78 -1.34 -5.23
CA ASN A 162 -9.77 -0.29 -5.15
C ASN A 162 -8.85 -0.48 -3.93
N ASN A 163 -9.41 -0.75 -2.76
CA ASN A 163 -8.63 -0.90 -1.53
C ASN A 163 -7.74 -2.16 -1.59
N LEU A 164 -8.25 -3.28 -2.10
CA LEU A 164 -7.44 -4.49 -2.21
C LEU A 164 -6.31 -4.32 -3.23
N LEU A 165 -6.62 -3.86 -4.45
CA LEU A 165 -5.70 -3.90 -5.58
C LEU A 165 -4.77 -2.68 -5.64
N LEU A 166 -5.28 -1.47 -5.35
CA LEU A 166 -4.53 -0.23 -5.55
C LEU A 166 -3.93 0.31 -4.24
N VAL A 167 -4.55 0.03 -3.10
CA VAL A 167 -4.06 0.46 -1.78
C VAL A 167 -3.25 -0.65 -1.11
N SER A 168 -3.92 -1.68 -0.59
CA SER A 168 -3.32 -2.71 0.26
C SER A 168 -2.20 -3.46 -0.47
N LEU A 169 -2.44 -3.95 -1.70
CA LEU A 169 -1.41 -4.65 -2.46
C LEU A 169 -0.17 -3.78 -2.71
N THR A 170 -0.37 -2.54 -3.20
CA THR A 170 0.73 -1.62 -3.51
C THR A 170 1.54 -1.24 -2.27
N GLU A 171 0.85 -0.92 -1.18
CA GLU A 171 1.50 -0.53 0.06
C GLU A 171 2.26 -1.71 0.68
N GLU A 172 1.68 -2.91 0.72
CA GLU A 172 2.39 -4.07 1.27
C GLU A 172 3.57 -4.51 0.40
N LEU A 173 3.49 -4.35 -0.93
CA LEU A 173 4.64 -4.53 -1.83
C LEU A 173 5.81 -3.60 -1.45
N LEU A 174 5.51 -2.31 -1.26
CA LEU A 174 6.50 -1.30 -0.89
C LEU A 174 7.04 -1.51 0.53
N PHE A 175 6.16 -1.51 1.53
CA PHE A 175 6.59 -1.50 2.92
C PHE A 175 7.07 -2.87 3.41
N ARG A 176 6.47 -3.97 2.97
CA ARG A 176 6.84 -5.32 3.47
C ARG A 176 7.78 -6.03 2.54
N GLY A 177 7.43 -6.10 1.26
CA GLY A 177 8.29 -6.71 0.24
C GLY A 177 9.62 -5.98 0.09
N TYR A 178 9.57 -4.67 -0.16
CA TYR A 178 10.75 -3.88 -0.46
C TYR A 178 11.47 -3.32 0.77
N ILE A 179 10.80 -2.56 1.65
CA ILE A 179 11.44 -1.92 2.81
C ILE A 179 11.78 -2.96 3.89
N GLN A 180 10.79 -3.63 4.49
CA GLN A 180 11.04 -4.61 5.56
C GLN A 180 11.90 -5.76 5.06
N GLY A 181 11.53 -6.40 3.95
CA GLY A 181 12.29 -7.48 3.34
C GLY A 181 13.68 -7.04 2.88
N GLY A 182 13.81 -5.83 2.34
CA GLY A 182 15.08 -5.19 1.95
C GLY A 182 16.05 -5.01 3.10
N LEU A 183 15.61 -4.26 4.10
CA LEU A 183 16.37 -4.00 5.30
C LEU A 183 16.72 -5.31 6.02
N GLN A 184 15.81 -6.31 6.01
CA GLN A 184 16.09 -7.61 6.60
C GLN A 184 17.29 -8.31 5.97
N ARG A 185 17.43 -8.26 4.65
CA ARG A 185 18.59 -8.85 3.96
C ARG A 185 19.87 -8.07 4.19
N LEU A 186 19.77 -6.75 4.37
CA LEU A 186 20.92 -5.88 4.59
C LEU A 186 21.46 -5.95 6.02
N LEU A 187 20.55 -5.98 7.00
CA LEU A 187 20.88 -5.84 8.43
C LEU A 187 20.81 -7.17 9.18
N GLY A 188 20.08 -8.17 8.69
CA GLY A 188 19.88 -9.45 9.39
C GLY A 188 19.00 -9.39 10.64
N HIS A 189 18.55 -8.21 11.08
CA HIS A 189 17.80 -8.02 12.33
C HIS A 189 16.29 -7.90 12.12
N GLU A 190 15.55 -8.99 12.38
CA GLU A 190 14.11 -9.04 12.16
C GLU A 190 13.35 -7.92 12.87
N SER A 191 13.46 -7.83 14.20
CA SER A 191 12.72 -6.85 15.01
C SER A 191 12.95 -5.41 14.55
N LEU A 192 14.21 -5.04 14.32
CA LEU A 192 14.57 -3.70 13.86
C LEU A 192 13.90 -3.35 12.53
N THR A 193 13.90 -4.28 11.58
CA THR A 193 13.40 -4.03 10.21
C THR A 193 11.87 -3.93 10.18
N LEU A 194 11.19 -4.70 11.03
CA LEU A 194 9.74 -4.58 11.25
C LEU A 194 9.37 -3.23 11.86
N PHE A 195 10.02 -2.83 12.95
CA PHE A 195 9.69 -1.56 13.61
C PHE A 195 10.02 -0.37 12.71
N ALA A 196 11.13 -0.42 11.96
CA ALA A 196 11.46 0.61 10.98
C ALA A 196 10.40 0.71 9.87
N ALA A 197 9.98 -0.41 9.28
CA ALA A 197 8.95 -0.41 8.24
C ALA A 197 7.58 0.04 8.77
N ALA A 198 7.20 -0.37 9.98
CA ALA A 198 5.96 0.05 10.62
C ALA A 198 5.96 1.55 10.98
N LEU A 199 7.09 2.10 11.42
CA LEU A 199 7.23 3.52 11.68
C LEU A 199 7.13 4.33 10.38
N LEU A 200 7.82 3.91 9.31
CA LEU A 200 7.71 4.54 7.99
C LEU A 200 6.28 4.48 7.43
N PHE A 201 5.59 3.36 7.64
CA PHE A 201 4.17 3.23 7.30
C PHE A 201 3.30 4.25 8.05
N GLY A 202 3.50 4.39 9.36
CA GLY A 202 2.82 5.41 10.16
C GLY A 202 3.14 6.83 9.69
N LEU A 203 4.40 7.14 9.40
CA LEU A 203 4.83 8.45 8.90
C LEU A 203 4.14 8.83 7.59
N ALA A 204 3.93 7.87 6.69
CA ALA A 204 3.17 8.10 5.46
C ALA A 204 1.70 8.48 5.70
N HIS A 205 1.16 8.19 6.89
CA HIS A 205 -0.20 8.48 7.31
C HIS A 205 -0.32 9.70 8.22
N LEU A 206 0.79 10.38 8.55
CA LEU A 206 0.81 11.53 9.46
C LEU A 206 -0.04 12.70 8.97
N GLY A 207 -0.28 12.81 7.65
CA GLY A 207 -1.17 13.82 7.06
C GLY A 207 -2.62 13.74 7.55
N ALA A 208 -3.05 12.60 8.11
CA ALA A 208 -4.37 12.42 8.73
C ALA A 208 -4.37 12.71 10.25
N GLY A 209 -3.25 13.20 10.80
CA GLY A 209 -3.10 13.52 12.22
C GLY A 209 -2.25 12.51 13.00
N TRP A 210 -1.84 12.91 14.21
CA TRP A 210 -0.94 12.11 15.05
C TRP A 210 -1.60 10.81 15.54
N GLN A 211 -2.92 10.81 15.79
CA GLN A 211 -3.66 9.59 16.15
C GLN A 211 -3.57 8.56 15.02
N TRP A 212 -3.73 9.01 13.77
CA TRP A 212 -3.63 8.14 12.60
C TRP A 212 -2.22 7.63 12.37
N PHE A 213 -1.20 8.45 12.62
CA PHE A 213 0.20 8.00 12.65
C PHE A 213 0.39 6.85 13.65
N CYS A 214 -0.06 7.00 14.90
CA CYS A 214 0.07 5.95 15.92
C CYS A 214 -0.68 4.66 15.53
N LEU A 215 -1.93 4.79 15.10
CA LEU A 215 -2.76 3.66 14.68
C LEU A 215 -2.19 2.95 13.46
N ALA A 216 -1.73 3.69 12.46
CA ALA A 216 -1.09 3.15 11.27
C ALA A 216 0.24 2.47 11.61
N SER A 217 1.05 3.00 12.54
CA SER A 217 2.25 2.30 13.01
C SER A 217 1.92 0.98 13.70
N LEU A 218 0.88 0.92 14.55
CA LEU A 218 0.44 -0.32 15.19
C LEU A 218 -0.09 -1.33 14.16
N ALA A 219 -0.92 -0.88 13.22
CA ALA A 219 -1.37 -1.69 12.10
C ALA A 219 -0.18 -2.21 11.29
N GLY A 220 0.82 -1.35 11.07
CA GLY A 220 2.03 -1.68 10.34
C GLY A 220 2.88 -2.77 10.99
N ILE A 221 2.89 -2.85 12.33
CA ILE A 221 3.45 -3.97 13.09
C ILE A 221 2.67 -5.26 12.80
N GLY A 222 1.34 -5.21 12.86
CA GLY A 222 0.47 -6.35 12.53
C GLY A 222 0.72 -6.89 11.12
N TYR A 223 0.75 -6.02 10.12
CA TYR A 223 0.98 -6.41 8.73
C TYR A 223 2.39 -6.97 8.53
N GLY A 224 3.40 -6.37 9.17
CA GLY A 224 4.78 -6.86 9.09
C GLY A 224 5.00 -8.19 9.82
N LEU A 225 4.26 -8.48 10.90
CA LEU A 225 4.24 -9.81 11.53
C LEU A 225 3.55 -10.84 10.63
N ALA A 226 2.45 -10.46 9.97
CA ALA A 226 1.77 -11.31 8.99
C ALA A 226 2.69 -11.62 7.82
N TYR A 227 3.44 -10.63 7.34
CA TYR A 227 4.45 -10.82 6.30
C TYR A 227 5.53 -11.84 6.70
N ARG A 228 6.07 -11.75 7.92
CA ARG A 228 7.13 -12.65 8.37
C ARG A 228 6.70 -14.12 8.41
N ARG A 229 5.47 -14.38 8.87
CA ARG A 229 4.95 -15.74 9.09
C ARG A 229 4.22 -16.32 7.89
N GLY A 230 3.58 -15.48 7.07
CA GLY A 230 2.70 -15.89 5.99
C GLY A 230 3.01 -15.27 4.62
N GLY A 231 4.10 -14.50 4.50
CA GLY A 231 4.51 -13.86 3.26
C GLY A 231 3.63 -12.66 2.86
N LEU A 232 3.87 -12.14 1.65
CA LEU A 232 3.20 -10.94 1.14
C LEU A 232 1.67 -11.07 1.16
N MET A 233 1.12 -12.23 0.78
CA MET A 233 -0.32 -12.41 0.73
C MET A 233 -0.97 -12.29 2.11
N ALA A 234 -0.34 -12.80 3.17
CA ALA A 234 -0.84 -12.64 4.54
C ALA A 234 -0.84 -11.16 4.97
N ALA A 235 0.18 -10.39 4.59
CA ALA A 235 0.25 -8.96 4.87
C ALA A 235 -0.86 -8.19 4.13
N VAL A 236 -1.03 -8.45 2.83
CA VAL A 236 -2.07 -7.83 1.99
C VAL A 236 -3.45 -8.11 2.56
N LEU A 237 -3.76 -9.37 2.90
CA LEU A 237 -5.05 -9.74 3.45
C LEU A 237 -5.27 -9.23 4.88
N CYS A 238 -4.21 -9.10 5.68
CA CYS A 238 -4.30 -8.51 7.02
C CYS A 238 -4.64 -7.01 6.94
N HIS A 239 -3.94 -6.29 6.07
CA HIS A 239 -4.20 -4.87 5.82
C HIS A 239 -5.59 -4.65 5.24
N PHE A 240 -5.91 -5.34 4.15
CA PHE A 240 -7.24 -5.27 3.54
C PHE A 240 -8.35 -5.66 4.53
N GLY A 241 -8.13 -6.69 5.34
CA GLY A 241 -9.08 -7.12 6.37
C GLY A 241 -9.34 -6.05 7.41
N LEU A 242 -8.29 -5.36 7.90
CA LEU A 242 -8.45 -4.22 8.80
C LEU A 242 -9.26 -3.10 8.15
N ASN A 243 -8.91 -2.72 6.92
CA ASN A 243 -9.62 -1.67 6.18
C ASN A 243 -11.09 -2.05 5.95
N LEU A 244 -11.37 -3.30 5.62
CA LEU A 244 -12.72 -3.79 5.36
C LEU A 244 -13.58 -3.75 6.62
N VAL A 245 -13.06 -4.21 7.76
CA VAL A 245 -13.79 -4.15 9.04
C VAL A 245 -14.00 -2.70 9.47
N HIS A 246 -13.01 -1.82 9.26
CA HIS A 246 -13.17 -0.39 9.49
C HIS A 246 -14.30 0.18 8.62
N PHE A 247 -14.24 -0.01 7.30
CA PHE A 247 -15.22 0.54 6.35
C PHE A 247 -16.63 0.01 6.61
N ALA A 248 -16.78 -1.29 6.82
CA ALA A 248 -18.08 -1.94 6.97
C ALA A 248 -18.65 -1.85 8.40
N GLY A 249 -17.82 -1.78 9.44
CA GLY A 249 -18.26 -1.84 10.84
C GLY A 249 -18.22 -0.51 11.60
N PHE A 250 -17.39 0.44 11.18
CA PHE A 250 -17.12 1.67 11.91
C PHE A 250 -17.30 2.91 11.01
N SER A 251 -17.51 4.08 11.61
CA SER A 251 -17.61 5.35 10.89
C SER A 251 -16.40 5.55 9.98
N TYR A 252 -16.63 5.95 8.73
CA TYR A 252 -15.58 6.01 7.71
C TYR A 252 -15.61 7.34 6.95
N PRO A 253 -14.46 7.98 6.67
CA PRO A 253 -13.09 7.50 6.95
C PRO A 253 -12.64 7.77 8.40
N MET A 254 -13.23 8.76 9.06
CA MET A 254 -13.07 9.09 10.48
C MET A 254 -14.18 10.08 10.86
N LEU A 255 -14.43 10.24 12.17
CA LEU A 255 -15.34 11.27 12.67
C LEU A 255 -14.77 12.68 12.46
N ALA A 256 -15.64 13.64 12.21
CA ALA A 256 -15.29 15.05 12.36
C ALA A 256 -15.06 15.31 13.86
N LEU A 257 -13.79 15.43 14.26
CA LEU A 257 -13.45 15.85 15.61
C LEU A 257 -13.80 17.34 15.72
N GLY A 258 -14.73 17.66 16.63
CA GLY A 258 -15.11 19.04 16.97
C GLY A 258 -14.06 19.78 17.77
#